data_AF-A0A3S4I3I2-F1
#
_entry.id   AF-A0A3S4I3I2-F1
#
_cell.length_a   1.000
_cell.length_b   1.000
_cell.length_c   1.000
_cell.angle_alpha   90.00
_cell.angle_beta   90.00
_cell.angle_gamma   90.00
#
_symmetry.space_group_name_H-M   'P 1'
#
loop_
_entity.id
_entity.type
_entity.pdbx_description
1 polymer ?
#
loop_
_entity_poly.entity_id
_entity_poly.type
_entity_poly.pdbx_seq_one_letter_code
_entity_poly.pdbx_strand_id
1 'polypeptide(L)'
;MKQASQQVEDWGYLNALIGSKEGDKFRKFAQGLTLDNLVWLANHQLTRLHGRYLLQRKASDALELEVVDTWQADAVRDTRTLSGGESFLVSLALALALSDLVSHKTRIDSLFLDEGFGTLDSETLDAALDALDALNASGKTIGVISHVEAMKERIPVQIKVKKINGLGYSKLDKAFAVE
;
A
#
# COMPACT_ATOMS: atom_id res chain seq x y z
N MET A 1 41.23 35.62 -2.52
CA MET A 1 41.14 34.74 -3.71
C MET A 1 41.02 33.26 -3.33
N LYS A 2 41.93 32.66 -2.56
CA LYS A 2 41.84 31.24 -2.14
C LYS A 2 40.52 30.86 -1.43
N GLN A 3 40.05 31.68 -0.49
CA GLN A 3 38.78 31.43 0.22
C GLN A 3 37.54 31.46 -0.70
N ALA A 4 37.52 32.35 -1.71
CA ALA A 4 36.42 32.41 -2.66
C ALA A 4 36.40 31.19 -3.60
N SER A 5 37.58 30.67 -3.98
CA SER A 5 37.69 29.44 -4.77
C SER A 5 37.20 28.22 -4.00
N GLN A 6 37.60 28.09 -2.72
CA GLN A 6 37.13 27.01 -1.85
C GLN A 6 35.61 27.05 -1.69
N GLN A 7 35.05 28.24 -1.48
CA GLN A 7 33.61 28.39 -1.32
C GLN A 7 32.83 27.96 -2.58
N VAL A 8 33.36 28.25 -3.78
CA VAL A 8 32.75 27.81 -5.05
C VAL A 8 32.83 26.29 -5.20
N GLU A 9 33.94 25.66 -4.81
CA GLU A 9 34.05 24.20 -4.80
C GLU A 9 33.07 23.56 -3.81
N ASP A 10 32.94 24.11 -2.60
CA ASP A 10 32.02 23.61 -1.58
C ASP A 10 30.56 23.72 -2.04
N TRP A 11 30.17 24.85 -2.64
CA TRP A 11 28.84 25.03 -3.24
C TRP A 11 28.62 24.12 -4.45
N GLY A 12 29.65 23.92 -5.28
CA GLY A 12 29.60 22.99 -6.41
C GLY A 12 29.38 21.55 -5.95
N TYR A 13 30.08 21.13 -4.89
CA TYR A 13 29.95 19.82 -4.27
C TYR A 13 28.56 19.62 -3.65
N LEU A 14 28.05 20.60 -2.90
CA LEU A 14 26.71 20.54 -2.31
C LEU A 14 25.62 20.52 -3.39
N ASN A 15 25.79 21.30 -4.46
CA ASN A 15 24.88 21.28 -5.61
C ASN A 15 24.92 19.92 -6.33
N ALA A 16 26.11 19.33 -6.48
CA ALA A 16 26.27 17.99 -7.05
C ALA A 16 25.67 16.89 -6.16
N LEU A 17 25.62 17.06 -4.84
CA LEU A 17 25.02 16.08 -3.93
C LEU A 17 23.49 16.17 -3.88
N ILE A 18 22.95 17.36 -3.61
CA ILE A 18 21.52 17.54 -3.28
C ILE A 18 20.86 18.70 -4.05
N GLY A 19 21.65 19.50 -4.77
CA GLY A 19 21.16 20.67 -5.46
C GLY A 19 20.41 20.33 -6.75
N SER A 20 19.27 20.99 -6.90
CA SER A 20 18.59 21.12 -8.18
C SER A 20 17.74 22.39 -8.18
N LYS A 21 17.49 22.95 -9.35
CA LYS A 21 16.70 24.17 -9.52
C LYS A 21 15.28 24.02 -8.96
N GLU A 22 14.71 22.82 -9.04
CA GLU A 22 13.34 22.51 -8.62
C GLU A 22 13.28 21.86 -7.22
N GLY A 23 14.44 21.58 -6.61
CA GLY A 23 14.56 20.86 -5.34
C GLY A 23 14.21 19.38 -5.41
N ASP A 24 14.00 18.82 -6.62
CA ASP A 24 13.63 17.43 -6.85
C ASP A 24 14.70 16.42 -6.38
N LYS A 25 16.00 16.74 -6.47
CA LYS A 25 17.08 15.84 -6.07
C LYS A 25 17.05 15.54 -4.56
N PHE A 26 17.02 16.58 -3.73
CA PHE A 26 16.90 16.42 -2.29
C PHE A 26 15.55 15.80 -1.88
N ARG A 27 14.46 16.20 -2.56
CA ARG A 27 13.13 15.65 -2.30
C ARG A 27 13.05 14.16 -2.57
N LYS A 28 13.56 13.68 -3.71
CA LYS A 28 13.63 12.25 -4.05
C LYS A 28 14.46 11.47 -3.04
N PHE A 29 15.57 12.04 -2.57
CA PHE A 29 16.37 11.43 -1.52
C PHE A 29 15.59 11.26 -0.21
N ALA A 30 14.93 12.33 0.28
CA ALA A 30 14.12 12.27 1.49
C ALA A 30 12.90 11.33 1.34
N GLN A 31 12.28 11.31 0.17
CA GLN A 31 11.19 10.38 -0.17
C GLN A 31 11.69 8.94 -0.20
N GLY A 32 12.91 8.68 -0.69
CA GLY A 32 13.53 7.35 -0.67
C GLY A 32 13.69 6.80 0.76
N LEU A 33 14.12 7.63 1.71
CA LEU A 33 14.18 7.23 3.14
C LEU A 33 12.80 6.92 3.71
N THR A 34 11.78 7.69 3.31
CA THR A 34 10.39 7.45 3.73
C THR A 34 9.87 6.16 3.13
N LEU A 35 10.21 5.89 1.87
CA LEU A 35 9.86 4.66 1.17
C LEU A 35 10.53 3.44 1.80
N ASP A 36 11.79 3.55 2.23
CA ASP A 36 12.50 2.47 2.94
C ASP A 36 11.75 2.08 4.23
N ASN A 37 11.28 3.08 4.99
CA ASN A 37 10.45 2.82 6.19
C ASN A 37 9.08 2.21 5.84
N LEU A 38 8.45 2.68 4.75
CA LEU A 38 7.19 2.12 4.27
C LEU A 38 7.36 0.65 3.85
N VAL A 39 8.43 0.33 3.13
CA VAL A 39 8.77 -1.03 2.69
C VAL A 39 9.00 -1.95 3.88
N TRP A 40 9.70 -1.47 4.91
CA TRP A 40 9.91 -2.23 6.14
C TRP A 40 8.57 -2.57 6.83
N LEU A 41 7.67 -1.59 6.98
CA LEU A 41 6.34 -1.81 7.53
C LEU A 41 5.50 -2.76 6.64
N ALA A 42 5.58 -2.60 5.32
CA ALA A 42 4.85 -3.43 4.37
C ALA A 42 5.31 -4.88 4.40
N ASN A 43 6.61 -5.13 4.57
CA ASN A 43 7.16 -6.48 4.72
C ASN A 43 6.67 -7.18 5.98
N HIS A 44 6.49 -6.44 7.07
CA HIS A 44 5.87 -6.98 8.28
C HIS A 44 4.42 -7.43 8.02
N GLN A 45 3.65 -6.64 7.26
CA GLN A 45 2.28 -7.02 6.88
C GLN A 45 2.26 -8.17 5.85
N LEU A 46 3.14 -8.15 4.85
CA LEU A 46 3.26 -9.25 3.87
C LEU A 46 3.60 -10.58 4.53
N THR A 47 4.48 -10.57 5.52
CA THR A 47 4.83 -11.79 6.27
C THR A 47 3.61 -12.39 6.98
N ARG A 48 2.70 -11.55 7.47
CA ARG A 48 1.45 -11.99 8.11
C ARG A 48 0.41 -12.47 7.10
N LEU A 49 0.41 -11.90 5.90
CA LEU A 49 -0.56 -12.21 4.84
C LEU A 49 -0.17 -13.48 4.06
N HIS A 50 1.04 -13.48 3.48
CA HIS A 50 1.50 -14.52 2.58
C HIS A 50 3.04 -14.45 2.52
N GLY A 51 3.71 -15.14 3.44
CA GLY A 51 5.16 -15.07 3.72
C GLY A 51 6.11 -15.51 2.60
N ARG A 52 5.65 -15.57 1.35
CA ARG A 52 6.47 -15.84 0.15
C ARG A 52 7.19 -14.60 -0.37
N TYR A 53 6.56 -13.43 -0.31
CA TYR A 53 7.05 -12.23 -0.97
C TYR A 53 7.54 -11.19 0.02
N LEU A 54 8.67 -10.57 -0.30
CA LEU A 54 9.17 -9.37 0.36
C LEU A 54 9.28 -8.25 -0.69
N LEU A 55 9.13 -7.01 -0.24
CA LEU A 55 9.37 -5.80 -1.00
C LEU A 55 10.76 -5.26 -0.69
N GLN A 56 11.41 -4.73 -1.71
CA GLN A 56 12.62 -3.95 -1.55
C GLN A 56 12.58 -2.73 -2.47
N ARG A 57 13.31 -1.68 -2.10
CA ARG A 57 13.48 -0.52 -2.97
C ARG A 57 14.58 -0.81 -3.99
N LYS A 58 14.34 -0.44 -5.25
CA LYS A 58 15.30 -0.62 -6.33
C LYS A 58 16.53 0.27 -6.10
N ALA A 59 17.73 -0.27 -6.33
CA ALA A 59 18.95 0.51 -6.16
C ALA A 59 19.14 1.60 -7.23
N SER A 60 18.59 1.39 -8.43
CA SER A 60 18.76 2.30 -9.57
C SER A 60 17.81 3.48 -9.58
N ASP A 61 16.66 3.39 -8.88
CA ASP A 61 15.66 4.46 -8.82
C ASP A 61 15.21 4.67 -7.37
N ALA A 62 15.25 5.92 -6.92
CA ALA A 62 14.95 6.30 -5.56
C ALA A 62 13.51 5.98 -5.13
N LEU A 63 12.57 5.73 -6.07
CA LEU A 63 11.15 5.55 -5.76
C LEU A 63 10.50 4.32 -6.42
N GLU A 64 11.27 3.40 -6.99
CA GLU A 64 10.75 2.14 -7.53
C GLU A 64 10.87 0.99 -6.52
N LEU A 65 9.90 0.07 -6.57
CA LEU A 65 9.85 -1.13 -5.76
C LEU A 65 10.09 -2.37 -6.61
N GLU A 66 10.75 -3.34 -6.01
CA GLU A 66 10.95 -4.70 -6.51
C GLU A 66 10.41 -5.70 -5.49
N VAL A 67 10.12 -6.91 -5.97
CA VAL A 67 9.65 -8.01 -5.14
C VAL A 67 10.73 -9.07 -5.09
N VAL A 68 11.00 -9.58 -3.90
CA VAL A 68 11.87 -10.72 -3.65
C VAL A 68 11.00 -11.95 -3.42
N ASP A 69 11.14 -12.96 -4.28
CA ASP A 69 10.46 -14.25 -4.14
C ASP A 69 11.33 -15.20 -3.31
N THR A 70 10.99 -15.35 -2.04
CA THR A 70 11.76 -16.17 -1.08
C THR A 70 11.73 -17.67 -1.41
N TRP A 71 10.74 -18.12 -2.20
CA TRP A 71 10.66 -19.51 -2.64
C TRP A 71 11.55 -19.80 -3.85
N GLN A 72 12.01 -18.76 -4.54
CA GLN A 72 12.89 -18.86 -5.71
C GLN A 72 14.31 -18.39 -5.37
N ALA A 73 14.84 -18.81 -4.22
CA ALA A 73 16.18 -18.44 -3.75
C ALA A 73 16.42 -16.92 -3.76
N ASP A 74 15.45 -16.17 -3.21
CA ASP A 74 15.45 -14.71 -3.14
C ASP A 74 15.57 -14.03 -4.52
N ALA A 75 14.94 -14.61 -5.54
CA ALA A 75 14.89 -14.02 -6.86
C ALA A 75 14.21 -12.64 -6.84
N VAL A 76 14.93 -11.64 -7.31
CA VAL A 76 14.42 -10.26 -7.45
C VAL A 76 13.65 -10.15 -8.76
N ARG A 77 12.41 -9.66 -8.67
CA ARG A 77 11.48 -9.51 -9.79
C ARG A 77 10.85 -8.13 -9.78
N ASP A 78 10.54 -7.65 -10.98
CA ASP A 78 9.74 -6.45 -11.14
C ASP A 78 8.30 -6.71 -10.69
N THR A 79 7.71 -5.74 -9.98
CA THR A 79 6.31 -5.77 -9.52
C THR A 79 5.31 -6.03 -10.65
N ARG A 80 5.65 -5.65 -11.88
CA ARG A 80 4.83 -5.87 -13.09
C ARG A 80 4.68 -7.33 -13.49
N THR A 81 5.49 -8.23 -12.94
CA THR A 81 5.47 -9.66 -13.26
C THR A 81 4.62 -10.49 -12.29
N LEU A 82 4.04 -9.86 -11.27
CA LEU A 82 3.15 -10.50 -10.30
C LEU A 82 1.81 -10.89 -10.95
N SER A 83 1.22 -11.97 -10.46
CA SER A 83 -0.16 -12.33 -10.79
C SER A 83 -1.16 -11.33 -10.19
N GLY A 84 -2.44 -11.45 -10.57
CA GLY A 84 -3.51 -10.59 -10.05
C GLY A 84 -3.69 -10.68 -8.53
N GLY A 85 -3.63 -11.88 -7.95
CA GLY A 85 -3.74 -12.08 -6.50
C GLY A 85 -2.50 -11.59 -5.74
N GLU A 86 -1.32 -11.79 -6.32
CA GLU A 86 -0.05 -11.34 -5.71
C GLU A 86 0.06 -9.81 -5.70
N SER A 87 -0.32 -9.18 -6.80
CA SER A 87 -0.37 -7.72 -6.92
C SER A 87 -1.35 -7.11 -5.91
N PHE A 88 -2.48 -7.79 -5.69
CA PHE A 88 -3.46 -7.37 -4.70
C PHE A 88 -2.90 -7.46 -3.28
N LEU A 89 -2.27 -8.58 -2.91
CA LEU A 89 -1.63 -8.75 -1.58
C LEU A 89 -0.55 -7.71 -1.31
N VAL A 90 0.31 -7.44 -2.30
CA VAL A 90 1.35 -6.41 -2.20
C VAL A 90 0.73 -5.03 -2.01
N SER A 91 -0.32 -4.71 -2.78
CA SER A 91 -1.03 -3.43 -2.69
C SER A 91 -1.73 -3.28 -1.34
N LEU A 92 -2.34 -4.36 -0.84
CA LEU A 92 -2.98 -4.41 0.47
C LEU A 92 -1.94 -4.15 1.56
N ALA A 93 -0.85 -4.91 1.60
CA ALA A 93 0.21 -4.74 2.59
C ALA A 93 0.79 -3.31 2.62
N LEU A 94 0.99 -2.72 1.44
CA LEU A 94 1.40 -1.33 1.30
C LEU A 94 0.36 -0.33 1.84
N ALA A 95 -0.93 -0.56 1.55
CA ALA A 95 -2.01 0.28 2.07
C ALA A 95 -2.10 0.21 3.60
N LEU A 96 -1.94 -0.99 4.18
CA LEU A 96 -1.89 -1.18 5.63
C LEU A 96 -0.67 -0.46 6.24
N ALA A 97 0.52 -0.67 5.67
CA ALA A 97 1.75 -0.03 6.10
C ALA A 97 1.69 1.50 6.01
N LEU A 98 1.06 2.03 4.96
CA LEU A 98 0.86 3.47 4.80
C LEU A 98 -0.08 4.03 5.87
N SER A 99 -1.14 3.30 6.21
CA SER A 99 -2.06 3.67 7.29
C SER A 99 -1.35 3.74 8.64
N ASP A 100 -0.37 2.87 8.88
CA ASP A 100 0.46 2.88 10.09
C ASP A 100 1.49 4.02 10.07
N LEU A 101 2.15 4.24 8.93
CA LEU A 101 3.18 5.27 8.75
C LEU A 101 2.66 6.70 9.00
N VAL A 102 1.45 7.00 8.52
CA VAL A 102 0.90 8.37 8.52
C VAL A 102 0.27 8.75 9.87
N SER A 103 0.02 7.77 10.74
CA SER A 103 -0.61 7.90 12.08
C SER A 103 0.05 8.95 13.00
N HIS A 104 1.33 9.26 12.81
CA HIS A 104 2.07 10.22 13.66
C HIS A 104 1.88 11.70 13.31
N LYS A 105 1.49 12.05 12.07
CA LYS A 105 1.32 13.46 11.63
C LYS A 105 -0.11 13.81 11.26
N THR A 106 -0.83 12.87 10.67
CA THR A 106 -2.22 13.02 10.24
C THR A 106 -2.88 11.66 10.38
N ARG A 107 -3.80 11.48 11.33
CA ARG A 107 -4.43 10.15 11.49
C ARG A 107 -5.25 9.81 10.24
N ILE A 108 -4.85 8.76 9.53
CA ILE A 108 -5.71 8.10 8.55
C ILE A 108 -6.58 7.14 9.36
N ASP A 109 -7.79 7.58 9.66
CA ASP A 109 -8.76 6.83 10.47
C ASP A 109 -9.64 5.91 9.61
N SER A 110 -9.58 6.02 8.28
CA SER A 110 -10.41 5.26 7.35
C SER A 110 -9.62 4.70 6.16
N LEU A 111 -9.82 3.43 5.85
CA LEU A 111 -9.27 2.75 4.67
C LEU A 111 -10.42 2.12 3.86
N PHE A 112 -10.46 2.38 2.55
CA PHE A 112 -11.41 1.72 1.65
C PHE A 112 -10.66 0.84 0.65
N LEU A 113 -11.08 -0.41 0.54
CA LEU A 113 -10.53 -1.41 -0.37
C LEU A 113 -11.62 -1.79 -1.38
N ASP A 114 -11.32 -1.64 -2.67
CA ASP A 114 -12.30 -1.86 -3.74
C ASP A 114 -11.86 -3.02 -4.65
N GLU A 115 -12.59 -4.13 -4.54
CA GLU A 115 -12.41 -5.37 -5.31
C GLU A 115 -10.95 -5.93 -5.26
N GLY A 116 -10.75 -7.13 -5.81
CA GLY A 116 -9.42 -7.80 -5.82
C GLY A 116 -9.28 -8.95 -4.82
N PHE A 117 -10.27 -9.16 -3.94
CA PHE A 117 -10.33 -10.36 -3.10
C PHE A 117 -10.72 -11.62 -3.88
N GLY A 118 -11.42 -11.47 -5.02
CA GLY A 118 -11.88 -12.61 -5.84
C GLY A 118 -10.79 -13.30 -6.64
N THR A 119 -9.58 -12.74 -6.69
CA THR A 119 -8.41 -13.35 -7.33
C THR A 119 -7.53 -14.14 -6.35
N LEU A 120 -7.88 -14.09 -5.05
CA LEU A 120 -7.19 -14.83 -4.00
C LEU A 120 -7.80 -16.23 -3.85
N ASP A 121 -6.95 -17.20 -3.52
CA ASP A 121 -7.43 -18.49 -3.01
C ASP A 121 -8.02 -18.31 -1.60
N SER A 122 -8.72 -19.34 -1.10
CA SER A 122 -9.42 -19.29 0.19
C SER A 122 -8.49 -19.05 1.38
N GLU A 123 -7.30 -19.65 1.38
CA GLU A 123 -6.35 -19.54 2.50
C GLU A 123 -5.78 -18.12 2.57
N THR A 124 -5.39 -17.58 1.42
CA THR A 124 -4.90 -16.21 1.30
C THR A 124 -5.97 -15.17 1.64
N LEU A 125 -7.23 -15.43 1.24
CA LEU A 125 -8.36 -14.56 1.57
C LEU A 125 -8.60 -14.50 3.08
N ASP A 126 -8.58 -15.65 3.77
CA ASP A 126 -8.77 -15.72 5.22
C ASP A 126 -7.67 -14.95 5.96
N ALA A 127 -6.40 -15.13 5.55
CA ALA A 127 -5.28 -14.38 6.12
C ALA A 127 -5.42 -12.85 5.89
N ALA A 128 -5.91 -12.44 4.72
CA ALA A 128 -6.20 -11.04 4.43
C ALA A 128 -7.30 -10.48 5.34
N LEU A 129 -8.39 -11.23 5.56
CA LEU A 129 -9.47 -10.84 6.45
C LEU A 129 -9.01 -10.73 7.90
N ASP A 130 -8.21 -11.67 8.39
CA ASP A 130 -7.64 -11.62 9.74
C ASP A 130 -6.73 -10.39 9.94
N ALA A 131 -5.98 -9.99 8.90
CA ALA A 131 -5.17 -8.78 8.94
C ALA A 131 -6.03 -7.50 9.01
N LEU A 132 -7.15 -7.46 8.28
CA LEU A 132 -8.11 -6.36 8.34
C LEU A 132 -8.81 -6.29 9.71
N ASP A 133 -9.20 -7.43 10.28
CA ASP A 133 -9.81 -7.49 11.62
C ASP A 133 -8.86 -6.94 12.69
N ALA A 134 -7.56 -7.28 12.61
CA ALA A 134 -6.53 -6.75 13.50
C ALA A 134 -6.39 -5.22 13.41
N LEU A 135 -6.52 -4.65 12.21
CA LEU A 135 -6.46 -3.21 12.02
C LEU A 135 -7.74 -2.51 12.48
N ASN A 136 -8.91 -3.11 12.27
CA ASN A 136 -10.17 -2.61 12.82
C ASN A 136 -10.10 -2.54 14.36
N ALA A 137 -9.51 -3.55 15.01
CA ALA A 137 -9.28 -3.55 16.46
C ALA A 137 -8.33 -2.44 16.94
N SER A 138 -7.47 -1.90 16.07
CA SER A 138 -6.60 -0.75 16.38
C SER A 138 -7.34 0.61 16.37
N GLY A 139 -8.64 0.61 16.06
CA GLY A 139 -9.49 1.81 16.00
C GLY A 139 -9.57 2.46 14.61
N LYS A 140 -9.07 1.78 13.57
CA LYS A 140 -9.18 2.24 12.18
C LYS A 140 -10.48 1.71 11.56
N THR A 141 -11.22 2.57 10.89
CA THR A 141 -12.43 2.18 10.13
C THR A 141 -12.02 1.59 8.79
N ILE A 142 -12.42 0.35 8.50
CA ILE A 142 -12.11 -0.30 7.23
C ILE A 142 -13.41 -0.55 6.47
N GLY A 143 -13.49 -0.03 5.26
CA GLY A 143 -14.55 -0.32 4.30
C GLY A 143 -14.02 -1.25 3.21
N VAL A 144 -14.77 -2.30 2.90
CA VAL A 144 -14.42 -3.25 1.85
C VAL A 144 -15.57 -3.38 0.87
N ILE A 145 -15.28 -3.26 -0.43
CA ILE A 145 -16.21 -3.48 -1.53
C ILE A 145 -15.82 -4.77 -2.22
N SER A 146 -16.73 -5.75 -2.22
CA SER A 146 -16.50 -7.00 -2.93
C SER A 146 -17.78 -7.76 -3.22
N HIS A 147 -17.71 -8.59 -4.25
CA HIS A 147 -18.71 -9.58 -4.60
C HIS A 147 -18.45 -10.99 -4.01
N VAL A 148 -17.30 -11.22 -3.36
CA VAL A 148 -16.90 -12.53 -2.84
C VAL A 148 -17.81 -12.98 -1.70
N GLU A 149 -18.35 -14.21 -1.78
CA GLU A 149 -19.31 -14.71 -0.78
C GLU A 149 -18.68 -14.97 0.58
N ALA A 150 -17.45 -15.51 0.63
CA ALA A 150 -16.73 -15.78 1.87
C ALA A 150 -16.58 -14.52 2.76
N MET A 151 -16.44 -13.33 2.16
CA MET A 151 -16.37 -12.08 2.92
C MET A 151 -17.71 -11.69 3.57
N LYS A 152 -18.84 -12.11 3.01
CA LYS A 152 -20.17 -11.85 3.58
C LYS A 152 -20.37 -12.59 4.90
N GLU A 153 -19.72 -13.73 5.09
CA GLU A 153 -19.83 -14.50 6.34
C GLU A 153 -18.93 -13.91 7.43
N ARG A 154 -17.78 -13.36 7.05
CA ARG A 154 -16.78 -12.80 7.96
C ARG A 154 -17.10 -11.38 8.42
N ILE A 155 -17.67 -10.53 7.55
CA ILE A 155 -18.00 -9.14 7.88
C ILE A 155 -19.52 -9.01 8.11
N PRO A 156 -20.01 -8.96 9.36
CA PRO A 156 -21.45 -8.95 9.65
C PRO A 156 -22.15 -7.63 9.28
N VAL A 157 -21.43 -6.50 9.37
CA VAL A 157 -21.95 -5.17 9.04
C VAL A 157 -21.83 -4.95 7.54
N GLN A 158 -22.97 -4.85 6.84
CA GLN A 158 -22.99 -4.82 5.37
C GLN A 158 -23.92 -3.74 4.83
N ILE A 159 -23.46 -3.05 3.80
CA ILE A 159 -24.29 -2.18 2.96
C ILE A 159 -24.65 -2.98 1.70
N LYS A 160 -25.86 -3.55 1.67
CA LYS A 160 -26.31 -4.40 0.57
C LYS A 160 -26.93 -3.59 -0.56
N VAL A 161 -26.30 -3.61 -1.74
CA VAL A 161 -26.83 -3.01 -2.96
C VAL A 161 -27.72 -4.01 -3.70
N LYS A 162 -28.98 -3.64 -4.00
CA LYS A 162 -29.93 -4.47 -4.75
C LYS A 162 -30.27 -3.81 -6.08
N LYS A 163 -30.11 -4.54 -7.18
CA LYS A 163 -30.55 -4.11 -8.53
C LYS A 163 -32.08 -4.12 -8.60
N ILE A 164 -32.67 -3.12 -9.25
CA ILE A 164 -34.13 -3.02 -9.45
C ILE A 164 -34.46 -3.53 -10.86
N ASN A 165 -34.92 -4.78 -10.95
CA ASN A 165 -35.52 -5.47 -12.11
C ASN A 165 -35.25 -4.87 -13.50
N GLY A 166 -33.99 -4.75 -13.91
CA GLY A 166 -33.63 -4.40 -15.29
C GLY A 166 -33.87 -2.94 -15.71
N LEU A 167 -34.28 -2.06 -14.80
CA LEU A 167 -34.55 -0.64 -15.10
C LEU A 167 -33.28 0.23 -15.14
N GLY A 168 -32.10 -0.36 -14.95
CA GLY A 168 -30.82 0.36 -14.88
C GLY A 168 -30.53 1.04 -13.54
N TYR A 169 -31.42 0.94 -12.56
CA TYR A 169 -31.25 1.53 -11.23
C TYR A 169 -30.91 0.48 -10.17
N SER A 170 -30.17 0.90 -9.15
CA SER A 170 -29.87 0.11 -7.95
C SER A 170 -30.34 0.87 -6.70
N LYS A 171 -30.69 0.14 -5.64
CA LYS A 171 -31.10 0.70 -4.35
C LYS A 171 -30.34 0.08 -3.19
N LEU A 172 -30.15 0.88 -2.16
CA LEU A 172 -29.72 0.45 -0.83
C LEU A 172 -30.92 0.12 0.04
N ASP A 173 -30.65 -0.31 1.28
CA ASP A 173 -31.71 -0.48 2.28
C ASP A 173 -32.40 0.86 2.60
N LYS A 174 -33.68 0.80 3.00
CA LYS A 174 -34.48 1.99 3.32
C LYS A 174 -33.88 2.82 4.46
N ALA A 175 -33.14 2.18 5.36
CA ALA A 175 -32.44 2.86 6.46
C ALA A 175 -31.37 3.86 5.98
N PHE A 176 -30.93 3.76 4.72
CA PHE A 176 -29.95 4.68 4.12
C PHE A 176 -30.58 5.65 3.11
N ALA A 177 -31.92 5.68 3.01
CA ALA A 177 -32.59 6.66 2.16
C ALA A 177 -32.38 8.05 2.76
N VAL A 178 -31.88 8.98 1.94
CA VAL A 178 -31.82 10.41 2.30
C VAL A 178 -33.20 10.99 2.02
N GLU A 179 -33.79 11.63 3.02
CA GLU A 179 -35.07 12.36 2.90
C GLU A 179 -34.96 13.57 1.96
#